data_AF-A0A270PD40-F1
#
_entry.id   AF-A0A270PD40-F1
#
_cell.length_a   1.000
_cell.length_b   1.000
_cell.length_c   1.000
_cell.angle_alpha   90.00
_cell.angle_beta   90.00
_cell.angle_gamma   90.00
#
_symmetry.space_group_name_H-M   'P 1'
#
loop_
_entity.id
_entity.type
_entity.pdbx_description
1 polymer ?
#
loop_
_entity_poly.entity_id
_entity_poly.type
_entity_poly.pdbx_seq_one_letter_code
_entity_poly.pdbx_strand_id
1 'polypeptide(L)'
;MDFAYSPKVQELRERVTAFMDTYVYPAEAVFERQVAEGDRWQPTAIMEELKLKAKAEGLWNLFLPESELGAGLTNLEYAPLAEIMGRSLLGPEPFNCSAPDTGNMEVLVRYANEEQKQRWLEPLLRGEIRSAFAMTEPDVASSDATNMAARAVRDGDEWVINGKKWWTSGACDPRCKILIFMGLSNPDAPRHAQHSMILVPIDTPGVKIVRPLPVFGYDDAPHGHAEVLFDNVRVPYENVLLGEGRGFEIAQGRLGPGRIHHCMRSIGMAERALELMCKRSVNRTAFGKPLARLGGNIDKIADSRMEIDMARLLTLKAAYMMDTVGNKVAKSEIAQIKVVAPNVALRVIDRAIQIHGGAGVSNDFPLAYMYAMQRTLRLADGPDEVHRAAIGKFEIGKYVPKEMLRSSQ
;
A
#
# COMPACT_ATOMS: atom_id res chain seq x y z
N MET A 1 19.63 -3.42 -23.85
CA MET A 1 18.80 -3.00 -22.71
C MET A 1 19.72 -2.23 -21.78
N ASP A 2 19.40 -0.98 -21.52
CA ASP A 2 20.08 -0.20 -20.50
C ASP A 2 19.25 -0.31 -19.20
N PHE A 3 19.85 -0.90 -18.16
CA PHE A 3 19.22 -1.08 -16.85
C PHE A 3 19.69 -0.02 -15.85
N ALA A 4 20.55 0.90 -16.26
CA ALA A 4 21.04 1.96 -15.40
C ALA A 4 19.92 2.98 -15.11
N TYR A 5 19.88 3.49 -13.88
CA TYR A 5 19.04 4.64 -13.56
C TYR A 5 19.70 5.93 -14.03
N SER A 6 18.88 6.92 -14.37
CA SER A 6 19.33 8.26 -14.74
C SER A 6 20.13 8.92 -13.60
N PRO A 7 21.02 9.90 -13.89
CA PRO A 7 21.78 10.61 -12.85
C PRO A 7 20.88 11.22 -11.76
N LYS A 8 19.73 11.80 -12.15
CA LYS A 8 18.69 12.31 -11.24
C LYS A 8 18.20 11.24 -10.26
N VAL A 9 17.89 10.04 -10.76
CA VAL A 9 17.41 8.94 -9.92
C VAL A 9 18.54 8.39 -9.05
N GLN A 10 19.77 8.32 -9.54
CA GLN A 10 20.92 7.91 -8.73
C GLN A 10 21.15 8.86 -7.55
N GLU A 11 21.13 10.16 -7.78
CA GLU A 11 21.26 11.17 -6.71
C GLU A 11 20.16 11.01 -5.65
N LEU A 12 18.91 10.85 -6.07
CA LEU A 12 17.79 10.62 -5.14
C LEU A 12 17.93 9.31 -4.37
N ARG A 13 18.40 8.23 -5.02
CA ARG A 13 18.66 6.95 -4.33
C ARG A 13 19.72 7.11 -3.26
N GLU A 14 20.81 7.83 -3.54
CA GLU A 14 21.87 8.10 -2.58
C GLU A 14 21.34 8.92 -1.40
N ARG A 15 20.59 9.99 -1.66
CA ARG A 15 20.00 10.84 -0.61
C ARG A 15 18.98 10.10 0.24
N VAL A 16 18.06 9.34 -0.36
CA VAL A 16 17.07 8.54 0.38
C VAL A 16 17.78 7.44 1.17
N THR A 17 18.81 6.79 0.62
CA THR A 17 19.59 5.77 1.37
C THR A 17 20.29 6.41 2.57
N ALA A 18 20.97 7.53 2.37
CA ALA A 18 21.64 8.27 3.45
C ALA A 18 20.65 8.71 4.53
N PHE A 19 19.45 9.18 4.14
CA PHE A 19 18.39 9.53 5.09
C PHE A 19 17.92 8.32 5.90
N MET A 20 17.73 7.17 5.24
CA MET A 20 17.32 5.93 5.90
C MET A 20 18.38 5.46 6.92
N ASP A 21 19.65 5.48 6.53
CA ASP A 21 20.79 5.08 7.38
C ASP A 21 20.98 6.03 8.57
N THR A 22 20.86 7.33 8.34
CA THR A 22 21.15 8.36 9.34
C THR A 22 20.00 8.56 10.32
N TYR A 23 18.74 8.48 9.86
CA TYR A 23 17.59 8.87 10.66
C TYR A 23 16.56 7.77 10.85
N VAL A 24 16.21 7.00 9.81
CA VAL A 24 15.07 6.06 9.90
C VAL A 24 15.42 4.79 10.67
N TYR A 25 16.49 4.08 10.32
CA TYR A 25 16.84 2.84 11.05
C TYR A 25 17.14 3.09 12.54
N PRO A 26 17.87 4.16 12.94
CA PRO A 26 18.04 4.48 14.35
C PRO A 26 16.72 4.83 15.07
N ALA A 27 15.73 5.35 14.35
CA ALA A 27 14.44 5.72 14.90
C ALA A 27 13.50 4.53 15.18
N GLU A 28 13.74 3.35 14.60
CA GLU A 28 12.83 2.20 14.74
C GLU A 28 12.59 1.80 16.21
N ALA A 29 13.67 1.62 16.98
CA ALA A 29 13.56 1.27 18.40
C ALA A 29 12.94 2.42 19.24
N VAL A 30 13.19 3.67 18.84
CA VAL A 30 12.60 4.85 19.52
C VAL A 30 11.10 4.90 19.27
N PHE A 31 10.68 4.63 18.03
CA PHE A 31 9.27 4.58 17.63
C PHE A 31 8.53 3.49 18.40
N GLU A 32 9.05 2.26 18.41
CA GLU A 32 8.41 1.15 19.13
C GLU A 32 8.23 1.45 20.62
N ARG A 33 9.25 2.03 21.26
CA ARG A 33 9.17 2.48 22.65
C ARG A 33 8.12 3.59 22.85
N GLN A 34 8.10 4.61 21.99
CA GLN A 34 7.12 5.71 22.09
C GLN A 34 5.68 5.20 21.94
N VAL A 35 5.44 4.23 21.05
CA VAL A 35 4.12 3.58 20.92
C VAL A 35 3.79 2.73 22.16
N ALA A 36 4.75 2.02 22.73
CA ALA A 36 4.54 1.15 23.89
C ALA A 36 4.27 1.93 25.19
N GLU A 37 4.96 3.06 25.40
CA GLU A 37 4.88 3.86 26.63
C GLU A 37 3.79 4.96 26.57
N GLY A 38 3.43 5.41 25.36
CA GLY A 38 2.44 6.46 25.14
C GLY A 38 1.00 5.97 24.97
N ASP A 39 0.10 6.90 24.63
CA ASP A 39 -1.18 6.52 24.02
C ASP A 39 -0.90 5.97 22.62
N ARG A 40 -1.10 4.65 22.46
CA ARG A 40 -0.70 3.86 21.30
C ARG A 40 -1.17 4.47 19.98
N TRP A 41 -2.32 5.14 19.97
CA TRP A 41 -2.94 5.69 18.76
C TRP A 41 -2.50 7.12 18.45
N GLN A 42 -1.70 7.76 19.31
CA GLN A 42 -1.20 9.11 19.05
C GLN A 42 -0.01 9.11 18.10
N PRO A 43 0.16 10.18 17.30
CA PRO A 43 1.39 10.39 16.53
C PRO A 43 2.61 10.39 17.44
N THR A 44 3.67 9.71 17.03
CA THR A 44 4.91 9.66 17.79
C THR A 44 5.79 10.86 17.48
N ALA A 45 6.46 11.41 18.49
CA ALA A 45 7.35 12.55 18.32
C ALA A 45 8.48 12.27 17.33
N ILE A 46 9.01 11.04 17.32
CA ILE A 46 10.06 10.64 16.40
C ILE A 46 9.60 10.67 14.94
N MET A 47 8.36 10.28 14.66
CA MET A 47 7.83 10.32 13.29
C MET A 47 7.69 11.77 12.78
N GLU A 48 7.23 12.68 13.63
CA GLU A 48 7.12 14.09 13.27
C GLU A 48 8.50 14.75 13.07
N GLU A 49 9.50 14.39 13.87
CA GLU A 49 10.88 14.82 13.65
C GLU A 49 11.42 14.34 12.29
N LEU A 50 11.17 13.07 11.94
CA LEU A 50 11.60 12.51 10.65
C LEU A 50 10.96 13.25 9.46
N LYS A 51 9.67 13.58 9.53
CA LYS A 51 8.99 14.36 8.48
C LYS A 51 9.61 15.75 8.32
N LEU A 52 9.94 16.44 9.41
CA LEU A 52 10.56 17.76 9.35
C LEU A 52 11.95 17.69 8.69
N LYS A 53 12.76 16.68 9.03
CA LYS A 53 14.07 16.47 8.37
C LYS A 53 13.91 16.16 6.88
N ALA A 54 13.00 15.27 6.52
CA ALA A 54 12.76 14.90 5.13
C ALA A 54 12.31 16.11 4.29
N LYS A 55 11.42 16.96 4.83
CA LYS A 55 11.03 18.23 4.20
C LYS A 55 12.22 19.18 4.04
N ALA A 56 13.06 19.33 5.06
CA ALA A 56 14.24 20.20 5.01
C ALA A 56 15.25 19.74 3.94
N GLU A 57 15.34 18.44 3.69
CA GLU A 57 16.16 17.85 2.63
C GLU A 57 15.43 17.78 1.27
N GLY A 58 14.21 18.28 1.13
CA GLY A 58 13.45 18.24 -0.12
C GLY A 58 13.02 16.82 -0.55
N LEU A 59 13.01 15.85 0.36
CA LEU A 59 12.58 14.48 0.13
C LEU A 59 11.10 14.32 0.51
N TRP A 60 10.19 14.87 -0.28
CA TRP A 60 8.76 14.93 0.07
C TRP A 60 7.85 14.72 -1.15
N ASN A 61 6.73 14.01 -0.98
CA ASN A 61 5.77 13.69 -2.04
C ASN A 61 6.41 13.02 -3.28
N LEU A 62 7.41 12.14 -3.05
CA LEU A 62 8.18 11.51 -4.13
C LEU A 62 7.36 10.53 -5.00
N PHE A 63 6.21 10.08 -4.50
CA PHE A 63 5.37 9.06 -5.13
C PHE A 63 4.49 9.57 -6.26
N LEU A 64 4.23 10.88 -6.35
CA LEU A 64 3.20 11.41 -7.22
C LEU A 64 3.76 11.59 -8.64
N PRO A 65 3.37 10.76 -9.62
CA PRO A 65 4.06 10.74 -10.89
C PRO A 65 3.70 11.96 -11.75
N GLU A 66 4.71 12.53 -12.42
CA GLU A 66 4.57 13.61 -13.41
C GLU A 66 3.70 14.80 -12.96
N SER A 67 3.74 15.13 -11.67
CA SER A 67 2.93 16.20 -11.08
C SER A 67 3.81 17.30 -10.48
N GLU A 68 3.42 18.55 -10.72
CA GLU A 68 3.98 19.73 -10.03
C GLU A 68 3.69 19.74 -8.53
N LEU A 69 2.75 18.90 -8.07
CA LEU A 69 2.41 18.71 -6.65
C LEU A 69 3.33 17.70 -5.94
N GLY A 70 4.25 17.06 -6.68
CA GLY A 70 5.23 16.11 -6.17
C GLY A 70 6.62 16.36 -6.77
N ALA A 71 7.46 15.31 -6.79
CA ALA A 71 8.84 15.42 -7.24
C ALA A 71 9.06 15.26 -8.76
N GLY A 72 7.97 15.21 -9.56
CA GLY A 72 8.06 15.06 -11.02
C GLY A 72 8.81 13.80 -11.45
N LEU A 73 8.61 12.68 -10.74
CA LEU A 73 9.19 11.38 -11.09
C LEU A 73 8.20 10.60 -11.98
N THR A 74 8.71 9.74 -12.86
CA THR A 74 7.85 8.70 -13.45
C THR A 74 7.67 7.53 -12.47
N ASN A 75 6.77 6.57 -12.77
CA ASN A 75 6.65 5.37 -11.93
C ASN A 75 7.96 4.58 -11.88
N LEU A 76 8.65 4.47 -13.02
CA LEU A 76 9.95 3.80 -13.12
C LEU A 76 11.04 4.51 -12.31
N GLU A 77 11.05 5.85 -12.32
CA GLU A 77 12.00 6.65 -11.55
C GLU A 77 11.75 6.57 -10.03
N TYR A 78 10.48 6.46 -9.61
CA TYR A 78 10.11 6.31 -8.21
C TYR A 78 10.38 4.89 -7.66
N ALA A 79 10.30 3.86 -8.51
CA ALA A 79 10.45 2.45 -8.12
C ALA A 79 11.65 2.15 -7.20
N PRO A 80 12.90 2.55 -7.51
CA PRO A 80 14.03 2.28 -6.64
C PRO A 80 13.98 3.06 -5.33
N LEU A 81 13.31 4.22 -5.28
CA LEU A 81 13.16 5.00 -4.05
C LEU A 81 12.17 4.33 -3.11
N ALA A 82 11.03 3.87 -3.64
CA ALA A 82 10.06 3.07 -2.89
C ALA A 82 10.65 1.75 -2.39
N GLU A 83 11.53 1.11 -3.17
CA GLU A 83 12.29 -0.06 -2.72
C GLU A 83 13.17 0.27 -1.51
N ILE A 84 13.93 1.36 -1.54
CA ILE A 84 14.75 1.78 -0.38
C ILE A 84 13.87 2.07 0.84
N MET A 85 12.77 2.81 0.67
CA MET A 85 11.83 3.11 1.76
C MET A 85 11.22 1.85 2.36
N GLY A 86 10.90 0.84 1.54
CA GLY A 86 10.30 -0.42 1.97
C GLY A 86 11.20 -1.31 2.82
N ARG A 87 12.49 -0.96 2.98
CA ARG A 87 13.38 -1.62 3.93
C ARG A 87 12.98 -1.36 5.38
N SER A 88 12.16 -0.34 5.68
CA SER A 88 11.61 -0.10 7.01
C SER A 88 10.10 0.12 6.93
N LEU A 89 9.36 -0.29 7.95
CA LEU A 89 7.93 0.04 8.03
C LEU A 89 7.69 1.52 8.31
N LEU A 90 8.66 2.20 8.95
CA LEU A 90 8.63 3.66 9.10
C LEU A 90 8.95 4.37 7.79
N GLY A 91 9.81 3.77 6.96
CA GLY A 91 10.47 4.43 5.82
C GLY A 91 9.57 5.27 4.92
N PRO A 92 8.36 4.83 4.53
CA PRO A 92 7.52 5.63 3.63
C PRO A 92 6.91 6.91 4.26
N GLU A 93 6.59 6.91 5.55
CA GLU A 93 5.85 8.03 6.17
C GLU A 93 6.66 9.34 6.28
N PRO A 94 7.95 9.35 6.65
CA PRO A 94 8.79 10.54 6.64
C PRO A 94 8.81 11.29 5.31
N PHE A 95 8.66 10.59 4.18
CA PHE A 95 8.66 11.19 2.85
C PHE A 95 7.25 11.48 2.29
N ASN A 96 6.21 11.36 3.13
CA ASN A 96 4.79 11.41 2.76
C ASN A 96 4.39 10.39 1.68
N CYS A 97 5.05 9.23 1.67
CA CYS A 97 4.90 8.18 0.67
C CYS A 97 4.15 6.93 1.20
N SER A 98 3.50 7.02 2.37
CA SER A 98 2.81 5.89 2.99
C SER A 98 1.39 5.66 2.44
N ALA A 99 0.97 4.41 2.45
CA ALA A 99 -0.44 4.05 2.22
C ALA A 99 -1.25 4.28 3.52
N PRO A 100 -2.57 4.54 3.43
CA PRO A 100 -3.37 4.68 2.22
C PRO A 100 -3.35 6.09 1.60
N ASP A 101 -2.66 7.05 2.22
CA ASP A 101 -2.70 8.47 1.84
C ASP A 101 -2.22 8.73 0.42
N THR A 102 -1.14 8.09 -0.02
CA THR A 102 -0.67 8.18 -1.42
C THR A 102 -1.77 7.87 -2.44
N GLY A 103 -2.48 6.74 -2.26
CA GLY A 103 -3.60 6.38 -3.14
C GLY A 103 -4.80 7.32 -3.03
N ASN A 104 -5.06 7.87 -1.83
CA ASN A 104 -6.11 8.87 -1.64
C ASN A 104 -5.75 10.21 -2.32
N MET A 105 -4.50 10.66 -2.20
CA MET A 105 -3.99 11.87 -2.85
C MET A 105 -4.06 11.73 -4.37
N GLU A 106 -3.68 10.59 -4.95
CA GLU A 106 -3.81 10.34 -6.39
C GLU A 106 -5.26 10.39 -6.87
N VAL A 107 -6.20 9.86 -6.07
CA VAL A 107 -7.64 9.95 -6.36
C VAL A 107 -8.08 11.41 -6.39
N LEU A 108 -7.69 12.19 -5.39
CA LEU A 108 -8.06 13.60 -5.31
C LEU A 108 -7.44 14.41 -6.45
N VAL A 109 -6.17 14.18 -6.79
CA VAL A 109 -5.50 14.85 -7.93
C VAL A 109 -6.28 14.63 -9.23
N ARG A 110 -6.74 13.40 -9.48
CA ARG A 110 -7.37 13.02 -10.75
C ARG A 110 -8.86 13.35 -10.83
N TYR A 111 -9.57 13.26 -9.70
CA TYR A 111 -11.03 13.16 -9.71
C TYR A 111 -11.76 14.16 -8.81
N ALA A 112 -11.03 14.86 -7.92
CA ALA A 112 -11.63 15.88 -7.09
C ALA A 112 -11.83 17.18 -7.86
N ASN A 113 -12.87 17.93 -7.50
CA ASN A 113 -13.04 19.32 -7.94
C ASN A 113 -12.10 20.26 -7.15
N GLU A 114 -12.03 21.53 -7.53
CA GLU A 114 -11.09 22.48 -6.91
C GLU A 114 -11.35 22.71 -5.40
N GLU A 115 -12.61 22.77 -4.97
CA GLU A 115 -12.95 22.93 -3.54
C GLU A 115 -12.52 21.71 -2.72
N GLN A 116 -12.77 20.51 -3.23
CA GLN A 116 -12.33 19.26 -2.62
C GLN A 116 -10.80 19.16 -2.57
N LYS A 117 -10.09 19.62 -3.61
CA LYS A 117 -8.61 19.67 -3.61
C LYS A 117 -8.09 20.62 -2.54
N GLN A 118 -8.60 21.85 -2.48
CA GLN A 118 -8.19 22.84 -1.48
C GLN A 118 -8.44 22.31 -0.07
N ARG A 119 -9.62 21.72 0.17
CA ARG A 119 -10.01 21.26 1.51
C ARG A 119 -9.27 20.00 1.96
N TRP A 120 -8.97 19.06 1.06
CA TRP A 120 -8.49 17.73 1.43
C TRP A 120 -7.13 17.36 0.83
N LEU A 121 -6.90 17.66 -0.46
CA LEU A 121 -5.65 17.30 -1.11
C LEU A 121 -4.48 18.13 -0.57
N GLU A 122 -4.62 19.44 -0.45
CA GLU A 122 -3.50 20.28 -0.02
C GLU A 122 -3.03 19.97 1.41
N PRO A 123 -3.91 19.80 2.43
CA PRO A 123 -3.47 19.38 3.76
C PRO A 123 -2.81 17.99 3.77
N LEU A 124 -3.25 17.06 2.92
CA LEU A 124 -2.60 15.76 2.74
C LEU A 124 -1.20 15.89 2.11
N LEU A 125 -1.06 16.73 1.08
CA LEU A 125 0.24 17.02 0.46
C LEU A 125 1.20 17.73 1.42
N ARG A 126 0.69 18.51 2.38
CA ARG A 126 1.49 19.11 3.46
C ARG A 126 1.75 18.14 4.62
N GLY A 127 1.09 16.99 4.67
CA GLY A 127 1.20 16.00 5.74
C GLY A 127 0.60 16.45 7.07
N GLU A 128 -0.35 17.40 7.04
CA GLU A 128 -1.02 17.95 8.23
C GLU A 128 -2.16 17.05 8.72
N ILE A 129 -2.81 16.37 7.78
CA ILE A 129 -3.86 15.38 8.05
C ILE A 129 -3.46 14.03 7.44
N ARG A 130 -4.19 13.00 7.85
CA ARG A 130 -4.19 11.67 7.26
C ARG A 130 -5.58 11.36 6.71
N SER A 131 -5.67 10.28 5.96
CA SER A 131 -6.89 9.83 5.31
C SER A 131 -7.00 8.32 5.36
N ALA A 132 -8.20 7.79 5.13
CA ALA A 132 -8.40 6.36 5.01
C ALA A 132 -9.35 6.02 3.85
N PHE A 133 -9.34 4.76 3.44
CA PHE A 133 -10.20 4.26 2.37
C PHE A 133 -11.14 3.18 2.89
N ALA A 134 -12.43 3.45 2.84
CA ALA A 134 -13.46 2.63 3.45
C ALA A 134 -14.23 1.90 2.34
N MET A 135 -13.70 0.75 1.92
CA MET A 135 -14.25 -0.05 0.81
C MET A 135 -14.74 -1.43 1.27
N THR A 136 -13.89 -2.18 1.98
CA THR A 136 -14.14 -3.56 2.39
C THR A 136 -15.21 -3.63 3.47
N GLU A 137 -16.10 -4.62 3.37
CA GLU A 137 -17.21 -4.87 4.29
C GLU A 137 -17.04 -6.22 4.99
N PRO A 138 -17.42 -6.34 6.27
CA PRO A 138 -17.27 -7.59 7.02
C PRO A 138 -18.29 -8.66 6.60
N ASP A 139 -19.49 -8.24 6.20
CA ASP A 139 -20.65 -9.13 6.03
C ASP A 139 -20.77 -9.69 4.59
N VAL A 140 -19.89 -9.27 3.67
CA VAL A 140 -19.88 -9.72 2.26
C VAL A 140 -18.46 -10.00 1.76
N ALA A 141 -18.35 -10.91 0.78
CA ALA A 141 -17.09 -11.22 0.11
C ALA A 141 -16.64 -10.05 -0.78
N SER A 142 -15.94 -9.10 -0.17
CA SER A 142 -15.53 -7.81 -0.76
C SER A 142 -14.45 -7.92 -1.85
N SER A 143 -13.92 -9.12 -2.12
CA SER A 143 -12.99 -9.35 -3.24
C SER A 143 -13.69 -9.20 -4.59
N ASP A 144 -14.99 -9.49 -4.67
CA ASP A 144 -15.87 -8.99 -5.72
C ASP A 144 -16.53 -7.71 -5.23
N ALA A 145 -16.06 -6.58 -5.74
CA ALA A 145 -16.57 -5.26 -5.35
C ALA A 145 -18.05 -5.05 -5.73
N THR A 146 -18.66 -5.91 -6.56
CA THR A 146 -20.09 -5.84 -6.87
C THR A 146 -20.98 -6.39 -5.77
N ASN A 147 -20.42 -7.07 -4.76
CA ASN A 147 -21.16 -7.55 -3.59
C ASN A 147 -21.38 -6.48 -2.51
N MET A 148 -20.81 -5.29 -2.67
CA MET A 148 -20.83 -4.23 -1.67
C MET A 148 -22.27 -3.81 -1.32
N ALA A 149 -22.60 -3.81 -0.03
CA ALA A 149 -23.95 -3.62 0.47
C ALA A 149 -24.13 -2.32 1.28
N ALA A 150 -23.05 -1.70 1.76
CA ALA A 150 -23.13 -0.39 2.40
C ALA A 150 -23.67 0.63 1.39
N ARG A 151 -24.70 1.38 1.80
CA ARG A 151 -25.47 2.25 0.91
C ARG A 151 -25.07 3.71 1.12
N ALA A 152 -25.06 4.46 0.03
CA ALA A 152 -25.04 5.91 0.03
C ALA A 152 -26.18 6.39 -0.87
N VAL A 153 -27.30 6.78 -0.27
CA VAL A 153 -28.51 7.16 -1.00
C VAL A 153 -28.67 8.67 -0.95
N ARG A 154 -29.06 9.26 -2.08
CA ARG A 154 -29.34 10.69 -2.14
C ARG A 154 -30.66 11.01 -1.43
N ASP A 155 -30.65 12.03 -0.58
CA ASP A 155 -31.82 12.60 0.09
C ASP A 155 -31.72 14.12 -0.05
N GLY A 156 -32.42 14.67 -1.05
CA GLY A 156 -32.32 16.09 -1.40
C GLY A 156 -30.93 16.49 -1.90
N ASP A 157 -30.29 17.41 -1.16
CA ASP A 157 -28.94 17.94 -1.35
C ASP A 157 -27.88 17.23 -0.50
N GLU A 158 -28.22 16.09 0.12
CA GLU A 158 -27.30 15.28 0.91
C GLU A 158 -27.19 13.83 0.43
N TRP A 159 -26.11 13.19 0.83
CA TRP A 159 -25.96 11.74 0.88
C TRP A 159 -26.27 11.23 2.28
N VAL A 160 -27.10 10.19 2.37
CA VAL A 160 -27.35 9.42 3.58
C VAL A 160 -26.62 8.08 3.48
N ILE A 161 -25.61 7.88 4.33
CA ILE A 161 -24.70 6.74 4.29
C ILE A 161 -24.98 5.80 5.46
N ASN A 162 -25.16 4.52 5.14
CA ASN A 162 -25.39 3.45 6.11
C ASN A 162 -24.61 2.19 5.75
N GLY A 163 -23.93 1.60 6.73
CA GLY A 163 -23.29 0.31 6.59
C GLY A 163 -22.03 0.18 7.44
N LYS A 164 -21.36 -0.96 7.31
CA LYS A 164 -20.11 -1.26 8.02
C LYS A 164 -18.97 -1.39 7.03
N LYS A 165 -17.84 -0.77 7.35
CA LYS A 165 -16.57 -0.99 6.68
C LYS A 165 -15.57 -1.57 7.67
N TRP A 166 -14.60 -2.33 7.19
CA TRP A 166 -13.51 -2.85 8.01
C TRP A 166 -12.22 -2.90 7.22
N TRP A 167 -11.09 -3.10 7.89
CA TRP A 167 -9.76 -2.92 7.31
C TRP A 167 -9.54 -1.50 6.77
N THR A 168 -10.15 -0.50 7.41
CA THR A 168 -9.97 0.91 7.06
C THR A 168 -8.67 1.42 7.69
N SER A 169 -7.55 1.17 7.02
CA SER A 169 -6.19 1.49 7.50
C SER A 169 -6.02 2.98 7.78
N GLY A 170 -5.40 3.33 8.91
CA GLY A 170 -5.15 4.72 9.29
C GLY A 170 -6.31 5.41 10.01
N ALA A 171 -7.51 4.82 10.06
CA ALA A 171 -8.66 5.45 10.72
C ALA A 171 -8.57 5.46 12.26
N CYS A 172 -7.62 4.73 12.85
CA CYS A 172 -7.32 4.84 14.28
C CYS A 172 -6.47 6.09 14.62
N ASP A 173 -5.74 6.64 13.65
CA ASP A 173 -4.89 7.82 13.84
C ASP A 173 -5.77 9.07 13.99
N PRO A 174 -5.62 9.87 15.07
CA PRO A 174 -6.43 11.06 15.30
C PRO A 174 -6.23 12.16 14.25
N ARG A 175 -5.16 12.09 13.45
CA ARG A 175 -4.93 12.96 12.29
C ARG A 175 -5.71 12.51 11.06
N CYS A 176 -6.28 11.30 11.04
CA CYS A 176 -7.17 10.87 9.98
C CYS A 176 -8.40 11.79 9.99
N LYS A 177 -8.52 12.71 9.04
CA LYS A 177 -9.63 13.67 8.99
C LYS A 177 -10.65 13.37 7.91
N ILE A 178 -10.30 12.54 6.93
CA ILE A 178 -11.13 12.29 5.76
C ILE A 178 -11.11 10.82 5.36
N LEU A 179 -12.30 10.27 5.15
CA LEU A 179 -12.51 8.93 4.61
C LEU A 179 -12.95 9.07 3.14
N ILE A 180 -12.33 8.29 2.25
CA ILE A 180 -12.93 8.02 0.94
C ILE A 180 -13.80 6.78 1.10
N PHE A 181 -15.11 6.98 1.23
CA PHE A 181 -16.10 5.91 1.33
C PHE A 181 -16.50 5.44 -0.06
N MET A 182 -16.56 4.12 -0.28
CA MET A 182 -17.18 3.54 -1.46
C MET A 182 -18.41 2.74 -1.05
N GLY A 183 -19.53 2.96 -1.73
CA GLY A 183 -20.80 2.29 -1.42
C GLY A 183 -21.75 2.21 -2.61
N LEU A 184 -22.78 1.38 -2.45
CA LEU A 184 -23.88 1.21 -3.39
C LEU A 184 -24.76 2.46 -3.38
N SER A 185 -24.82 3.16 -4.50
CA SER A 185 -25.62 4.39 -4.65
C SER A 185 -26.87 4.20 -5.51
N ASN A 186 -26.80 3.35 -6.53
CA ASN A 186 -27.94 3.06 -7.40
C ASN A 186 -27.96 1.57 -7.81
N PRO A 187 -28.77 0.70 -7.16
CA PRO A 187 -28.82 -0.73 -7.47
C PRO A 187 -29.44 -1.05 -8.84
N ASP A 188 -30.18 -0.11 -9.44
CA ASP A 188 -30.86 -0.31 -10.72
C ASP A 188 -29.99 0.12 -11.92
N ALA A 189 -28.85 0.76 -11.67
CA ALA A 189 -27.89 1.12 -12.70
C ALA A 189 -27.18 -0.13 -13.28
N PRO A 190 -26.54 -0.04 -14.47
CA PRO A 190 -25.68 -1.11 -14.98
C PRO A 190 -24.66 -1.55 -13.93
N ARG A 191 -24.35 -2.86 -13.86
CA ARG A 191 -23.56 -3.49 -12.78
C ARG A 191 -22.30 -2.71 -12.33
N HIS A 192 -21.54 -2.13 -13.25
CA HIS A 192 -20.31 -1.38 -12.96
C HIS A 192 -20.50 0.13 -12.74
N ALA A 193 -21.75 0.61 -12.74
CA ALA A 193 -22.15 1.99 -12.51
C ALA A 193 -23.06 2.15 -11.27
N GLN A 194 -23.16 1.11 -10.44
CA GLN A 194 -24.05 1.12 -9.25
C GLN A 194 -23.43 1.78 -8.01
N HIS A 195 -22.12 2.04 -8.02
CA HIS A 195 -21.37 2.45 -6.83
C HIS A 195 -20.76 3.83 -7.00
N SER A 196 -20.68 4.58 -5.92
CA SER A 196 -20.06 5.92 -5.89
C SER A 196 -18.93 5.98 -4.85
N MET A 197 -18.00 6.91 -5.03
CA MET A 197 -17.05 7.29 -3.99
C MET A 197 -17.41 8.66 -3.43
N ILE A 198 -17.46 8.78 -2.12
CA ILE A 198 -17.90 9.97 -1.40
C ILE A 198 -16.87 10.29 -0.32
N LEU A 199 -16.52 11.58 -0.22
CA LEU A 199 -15.67 12.12 0.82
C LEU A 199 -16.49 12.25 2.12
N VAL A 200 -16.04 11.63 3.20
CA VAL A 200 -16.72 11.64 4.50
C VAL A 200 -15.75 12.11 5.58
N PRO A 201 -15.89 13.35 6.09
CA PRO A 201 -15.11 13.80 7.25
C PRO A 201 -15.29 12.84 8.42
N ILE A 202 -14.20 12.46 9.08
CA ILE A 202 -14.23 11.39 10.10
C ILE A 202 -15.11 11.74 11.31
N ASP A 203 -15.28 13.04 11.56
CA ASP A 203 -16.02 13.63 12.67
C ASP A 203 -17.49 13.88 12.35
N THR A 204 -17.94 13.51 11.14
CA THR A 204 -19.35 13.60 10.75
C THR A 204 -20.21 12.76 11.71
N PRO A 205 -21.29 13.31 12.29
CA PRO A 205 -22.18 12.55 13.16
C PRO A 205 -22.64 11.24 12.52
N GLY A 206 -22.52 10.14 13.26
CA GLY A 206 -22.85 8.79 12.78
C GLY A 206 -21.65 7.97 12.33
N VAL A 207 -20.48 8.58 12.09
CA VAL A 207 -19.22 7.85 11.86
C VAL A 207 -18.69 7.37 13.22
N LYS A 208 -18.49 6.06 13.37
CA LYS A 208 -18.04 5.44 14.61
C LYS A 208 -16.90 4.47 14.33
N ILE A 209 -15.71 4.76 14.85
CA ILE A 209 -14.60 3.80 14.90
C ILE A 209 -14.93 2.76 15.97
N VAL A 210 -15.23 1.53 15.55
CA VAL A 210 -15.74 0.47 16.44
C VAL A 210 -14.60 -0.18 17.22
N ARG A 211 -13.55 -0.60 16.50
CA ARG A 211 -12.37 -1.26 17.09
C ARG A 211 -11.21 -1.34 16.08
N PRO A 212 -9.96 -1.46 16.56
CA PRO A 212 -8.83 -1.88 15.75
C PRO A 212 -8.88 -3.40 15.44
N LEU A 213 -8.20 -3.80 14.38
CA LEU A 213 -8.12 -5.17 13.87
C LEU A 213 -6.65 -5.63 13.86
N PRO A 214 -6.27 -6.61 14.70
CA PRO A 214 -4.89 -7.08 14.74
C PRO A 214 -4.58 -8.05 13.59
N VAL A 215 -3.33 -8.05 13.15
CA VAL A 215 -2.76 -9.01 12.19
C VAL A 215 -1.69 -9.83 12.92
N PHE A 216 -1.91 -11.14 13.11
CA PHE A 216 -1.02 -11.99 13.93
C PHE A 216 -0.75 -11.45 15.34
N GLY A 217 -1.68 -10.66 15.89
CA GLY A 217 -1.54 -10.02 17.20
C GLY A 217 -0.90 -8.62 17.17
N TYR A 218 -0.36 -8.17 16.04
CA TYR A 218 0.10 -6.79 15.84
C TYR A 218 -1.10 -5.88 15.57
N ASP A 219 -1.27 -4.82 16.35
CA ASP A 219 -2.36 -3.83 16.20
C ASP A 219 -2.02 -2.66 15.26
N ASP A 220 -0.76 -2.60 14.79
CA ASP A 220 -0.22 -1.59 13.88
C ASP A 220 -0.34 -0.14 14.38
N ALA A 221 -0.43 0.05 15.70
CA ALA A 221 -0.52 1.36 16.30
C ALA A 221 0.74 2.22 16.01
N PRO A 222 0.60 3.53 15.76
CA PRO A 222 -0.61 4.34 15.82
C PRO A 222 -1.46 4.32 14.54
N HIS A 223 -0.99 3.67 13.48
CA HIS A 223 -1.67 3.65 12.18
C HIS A 223 -2.99 2.85 12.23
N GLY A 224 -2.88 1.57 12.59
CA GLY A 224 -3.99 0.66 12.79
C GLY A 224 -4.83 0.34 11.56
N HIS A 225 -5.75 -0.60 11.77
CA HIS A 225 -6.78 -0.99 10.83
C HIS A 225 -8.12 -1.03 11.55
N ALA A 226 -9.08 -0.19 11.15
CA ALA A 226 -10.34 -0.07 11.89
C ALA A 226 -11.51 -0.82 11.24
N GLU A 227 -12.40 -1.33 12.09
CA GLU A 227 -13.82 -1.47 11.79
C GLU A 227 -14.52 -0.13 12.02
N VAL A 228 -15.28 0.34 11.04
CA VAL A 228 -15.94 1.65 11.00
C VAL A 228 -17.42 1.45 10.67
N LEU A 229 -18.29 1.94 11.54
CA LEU A 229 -19.73 1.98 11.33
C LEU A 229 -20.14 3.36 10.81
N PHE A 230 -20.98 3.36 9.78
CA PHE A 230 -21.68 4.53 9.26
C PHE A 230 -23.15 4.34 9.58
N ASP A 231 -23.67 5.17 10.49
CA ASP A 231 -25.02 5.08 11.05
C ASP A 231 -25.75 6.40 10.81
N ASN A 232 -26.58 6.45 9.77
CA ASN A 232 -27.28 7.65 9.31
C ASN A 232 -26.36 8.86 9.12
N VAL A 233 -25.19 8.63 8.53
CA VAL A 233 -24.20 9.68 8.26
C VAL A 233 -24.70 10.55 7.12
N ARG A 234 -24.78 11.86 7.34
CA ARG A 234 -25.22 12.85 6.35
C ARG A 234 -24.07 13.73 5.92
N VAL A 235 -23.83 13.81 4.62
CA VAL A 235 -22.83 14.72 4.01
C VAL A 235 -23.42 15.41 2.79
N PRO A 236 -22.96 16.62 2.43
CA PRO A 236 -23.48 17.32 1.26
C PRO A 236 -23.28 16.54 -0.04
N TYR A 237 -24.16 16.76 -1.02
CA TYR A 237 -24.14 16.09 -2.31
C TYR A 237 -22.80 16.26 -3.04
N GLU A 238 -22.19 17.45 -2.94
CA GLU A 238 -20.90 17.81 -3.53
C GLU A 238 -19.71 17.02 -2.98
N ASN A 239 -19.88 16.22 -1.92
CA ASN A 239 -18.82 15.32 -1.44
C ASN A 239 -18.59 14.12 -2.37
N VAL A 240 -19.44 13.89 -3.37
CA VAL A 240 -19.22 12.86 -4.39
C VAL A 240 -17.96 13.17 -5.23
N LEU A 241 -17.10 12.17 -5.42
CA LEU A 241 -15.94 12.27 -6.31
C LEU A 241 -16.35 11.93 -7.74
N LEU A 242 -15.98 12.79 -8.70
CA LEU A 242 -16.28 12.70 -10.14
C LEU A 242 -17.78 12.72 -10.52
N GLY A 243 -18.64 11.99 -9.80
CA GLY A 243 -20.08 11.92 -10.00
C GLY A 243 -20.68 10.59 -9.53
N GLU A 244 -22.02 10.54 -9.51
CA GLU A 244 -22.76 9.32 -9.15
C GLU A 244 -22.42 8.15 -10.09
N GLY A 245 -22.30 6.94 -9.53
CA GLY A 245 -22.03 5.72 -10.28
C GLY A 245 -20.59 5.57 -10.78
N ARG A 246 -19.70 6.52 -10.48
CA ARG A 246 -18.30 6.51 -10.95
C ARG A 246 -17.33 5.77 -10.03
N GLY A 247 -17.82 5.09 -8.99
CA GLY A 247 -16.98 4.44 -7.98
C GLY A 247 -16.04 3.38 -8.54
N PHE A 248 -16.50 2.54 -9.47
CA PHE A 248 -15.63 1.52 -10.11
C PHE A 248 -14.52 2.13 -10.96
N GLU A 249 -14.81 3.23 -11.66
CA GLU A 249 -13.83 3.94 -12.48
C GLU A 249 -12.71 4.52 -11.61
N ILE A 250 -13.08 5.20 -10.52
CA ILE A 250 -12.13 5.77 -9.57
C ILE A 250 -11.32 4.65 -8.90
N ALA A 251 -11.95 3.55 -8.48
CA ALA A 251 -11.26 2.41 -7.87
C ALA A 251 -10.21 1.81 -8.82
N GLN A 252 -10.52 1.68 -10.12
CA GLN A 252 -9.55 1.19 -11.10
C GLN A 252 -8.39 2.17 -11.32
N GLY A 253 -8.67 3.49 -11.29
CA GLY A 253 -7.65 4.53 -11.38
C GLY A 253 -6.68 4.51 -10.20
N ARG A 254 -7.22 4.35 -8.98
CA ARG A 254 -6.50 4.28 -7.70
C ARG A 254 -5.64 3.02 -7.55
N LEU A 255 -6.23 1.85 -7.78
CA LEU A 255 -5.63 0.59 -7.38
C LEU A 255 -4.45 0.17 -8.28
N GLY A 256 -4.29 0.76 -9.47
CA GLY A 256 -3.13 0.52 -10.33
C GLY A 256 -1.81 0.94 -9.66
N PRO A 257 -1.60 2.25 -9.43
CA PRO A 257 -0.38 2.75 -8.78
C PRO A 257 -0.22 2.26 -7.33
N GLY A 258 -1.30 2.18 -6.55
CA GLY A 258 -1.25 1.65 -5.18
C GLY A 258 -0.63 0.24 -5.11
N ARG A 259 -1.03 -0.66 -6.02
CA ARG A 259 -0.47 -2.02 -6.10
C ARG A 259 1.02 -2.02 -6.37
N ILE A 260 1.50 -1.19 -7.32
CA ILE A 260 2.92 -1.20 -7.67
C ILE A 260 3.78 -0.59 -6.57
N HIS A 261 3.31 0.45 -5.87
CA HIS A 261 4.02 1.04 -4.74
C HIS A 261 4.22 0.02 -3.60
N HIS A 262 3.21 -0.79 -3.32
CA HIS A 262 3.35 -1.91 -2.37
C HIS A 262 4.38 -2.94 -2.83
N CYS A 263 4.38 -3.30 -4.12
CA CYS A 263 5.33 -4.27 -4.67
C CYS A 263 6.77 -3.76 -4.59
N MET A 264 7.03 -2.50 -4.93
CA MET A 264 8.35 -1.88 -4.81
C MET A 264 8.85 -1.98 -3.36
N ARG A 265 8.01 -1.63 -2.38
CA ARG A 265 8.35 -1.75 -0.96
C ARG A 265 8.58 -3.19 -0.50
N SER A 266 7.83 -4.16 -1.03
CA SER A 266 8.04 -5.59 -0.76
C SER A 266 9.44 -6.06 -1.18
N ILE A 267 9.98 -5.55 -2.29
CA ILE A 267 11.36 -5.85 -2.71
C ILE A 267 12.36 -5.34 -1.67
N GLY A 268 12.18 -4.12 -1.18
CA GLY A 268 13.02 -3.54 -0.12
C GLY A 268 13.04 -4.38 1.15
N MET A 269 11.86 -4.81 1.58
CA MET A 269 11.73 -5.65 2.77
C MET A 269 12.39 -7.03 2.58
N ALA A 270 12.27 -7.61 1.38
CA ALA A 270 12.95 -8.86 1.03
C ALA A 270 14.49 -8.69 1.05
N GLU A 271 15.01 -7.58 0.54
CA GLU A 271 16.45 -7.27 0.61
C GLU A 271 16.95 -7.14 2.05
N ARG A 272 16.21 -6.43 2.91
CA ARG A 272 16.59 -6.33 4.32
C ARG A 272 16.52 -7.68 5.03
N ALA A 273 15.54 -8.52 4.73
CA ALA A 273 15.46 -9.86 5.28
C ALA A 273 16.63 -10.75 4.81
N LEU A 274 17.02 -10.67 3.53
CA LEU A 274 18.18 -11.36 2.99
C LEU A 274 19.49 -10.88 3.64
N GLU A 275 19.64 -9.56 3.85
CA GLU A 275 20.79 -9.01 4.55
C GLU A 275 20.91 -9.53 5.98
N LEU A 276 19.80 -9.51 6.73
CA LEU A 276 19.75 -10.06 8.09
C LEU A 276 20.06 -11.57 8.08
N MET A 277 19.53 -12.32 7.13
CA MET A 277 19.81 -13.74 6.95
C MET A 277 21.32 -14.00 6.72
N CYS A 278 21.94 -13.26 5.81
CA CYS A 278 23.38 -13.35 5.54
C CYS A 278 24.20 -12.99 6.78
N LYS A 279 23.95 -11.82 7.40
CA LYS A 279 24.64 -11.38 8.63
C LYS A 279 24.51 -12.42 9.75
N ARG A 280 23.34 -12.99 9.97
CA ARG A 280 23.12 -14.01 11.01
C ARG A 280 23.84 -15.31 10.69
N SER A 281 23.78 -15.75 9.43
CA SER A 281 24.32 -17.05 9.01
C SER A 281 25.84 -17.15 9.06
N VAL A 282 26.56 -16.03 8.88
CA VAL A 282 28.03 -15.99 8.96
C VAL A 282 28.54 -15.77 10.39
N ASN A 283 27.75 -15.13 11.25
CA ASN A 283 28.15 -14.76 12.62
C ASN A 283 27.75 -15.78 13.70
N ARG A 284 27.04 -16.86 13.33
CA ARG A 284 26.63 -17.93 14.26
C ARG A 284 27.23 -19.25 13.84
N THR A 285 27.67 -20.05 14.82
CA THR A 285 28.28 -21.36 14.60
C THR A 285 27.44 -22.44 15.27
N ALA A 286 27.16 -23.52 14.55
CA ALA A 286 26.57 -24.75 15.08
C ALA A 286 27.21 -25.95 14.39
N PHE A 287 27.28 -27.10 15.07
CA PHE A 287 27.92 -28.31 14.54
C PHE A 287 29.33 -28.05 13.96
N GLY A 288 30.10 -27.18 14.63
CA GLY A 288 31.49 -26.85 14.25
C GLY A 288 31.65 -25.96 13.02
N LYS A 289 30.58 -25.41 12.43
CA LYS A 289 30.66 -24.56 11.22
C LYS A 289 29.74 -23.33 11.34
N PRO A 290 30.04 -22.22 10.64
CA PRO A 290 29.08 -21.14 10.45
C PRO A 290 27.77 -21.69 9.86
N LEU A 291 26.61 -21.14 10.25
CA LEU A 291 25.31 -21.61 9.76
C LEU A 291 25.23 -21.61 8.23
N ALA A 292 25.86 -20.64 7.57
CA ALA A 292 25.93 -20.56 6.11
C ALA A 292 26.54 -21.81 5.45
N ARG A 293 27.35 -22.60 6.17
CA ARG A 293 28.02 -23.83 5.69
C ARG A 293 27.32 -25.12 6.14
N LEU A 294 26.15 -25.02 6.75
CA LEU A 294 25.37 -26.18 7.19
C LEU A 294 24.31 -26.54 6.14
N GLY A 295 24.35 -27.77 5.65
CA GLY A 295 23.35 -28.31 4.71
C GLY A 295 23.10 -27.38 3.52
N GLY A 296 21.83 -27.21 3.16
CA GLY A 296 21.39 -26.35 2.04
C GLY A 296 21.20 -24.88 2.40
N ASN A 297 21.77 -24.36 3.50
CA ASN A 297 21.57 -22.94 3.86
C ASN A 297 22.13 -21.98 2.81
N ILE A 298 23.22 -22.33 2.14
CA ILE A 298 23.77 -21.53 1.03
C ILE A 298 22.81 -21.47 -0.16
N ASP A 299 22.11 -22.58 -0.46
CA ASP A 299 21.11 -22.63 -1.53
C ASP A 299 19.92 -21.71 -1.20
N LYS A 300 19.50 -21.64 0.07
CA LYS A 300 18.43 -20.71 0.49
C LYS A 300 18.81 -19.25 0.31
N ILE A 301 20.09 -18.90 0.51
CA ILE A 301 20.61 -17.55 0.23
C ILE A 301 20.61 -17.29 -1.28
N ALA A 302 21.07 -18.26 -2.08
CA ALA A 302 21.10 -18.17 -3.54
C ALA A 302 19.68 -18.04 -4.15
N ASP A 303 18.74 -18.88 -3.72
CA ASP A 303 17.33 -18.83 -4.10
C ASP A 303 16.74 -17.45 -3.82
N SER A 304 17.01 -16.91 -2.63
CA SER A 304 16.48 -15.61 -2.21
C SER A 304 17.00 -14.47 -3.09
N ARG A 305 18.29 -14.46 -3.43
CA ARG A 305 18.87 -13.47 -4.35
C ARG A 305 18.20 -13.55 -5.73
N MET A 306 18.12 -14.74 -6.31
CA MET A 306 17.52 -14.93 -7.64
C MET A 306 16.03 -14.52 -7.65
N GLU A 307 15.27 -14.90 -6.63
CA GLU A 307 13.86 -14.55 -6.51
C GLU A 307 13.63 -13.03 -6.39
N ILE A 308 14.45 -12.34 -5.59
CA ILE A 308 14.39 -10.89 -5.43
C ILE A 308 14.69 -10.19 -6.75
N ASP A 309 15.76 -10.59 -7.45
CA ASP A 309 16.15 -9.96 -8.70
C ASP A 309 15.09 -10.15 -9.79
N MET A 310 14.50 -11.35 -9.89
CA MET A 310 13.37 -11.61 -10.81
C MET A 310 12.16 -10.74 -10.47
N ALA A 311 11.79 -10.62 -9.20
CA ALA A 311 10.65 -9.81 -8.77
C ALA A 311 10.90 -8.31 -8.97
N ARG A 312 12.13 -7.82 -8.74
CA ARG A 312 12.54 -6.45 -9.01
C ARG A 312 12.41 -6.12 -10.49
N LEU A 313 12.94 -6.96 -11.38
CA LEU A 313 12.86 -6.74 -12.82
C LEU A 313 11.41 -6.73 -13.31
N LEU A 314 10.55 -7.60 -12.78
CA LEU A 314 9.12 -7.57 -13.08
C LEU A 314 8.43 -6.29 -12.57
N THR A 315 8.84 -5.79 -11.40
CA THR A 315 8.37 -4.50 -10.86
C THR A 315 8.75 -3.34 -11.78
N LEU A 316 10.02 -3.27 -12.19
CA LEU A 316 10.51 -2.23 -13.11
C LEU A 316 9.83 -2.32 -14.47
N LYS A 317 9.60 -3.54 -14.99
CA LYS A 317 8.81 -3.74 -16.22
C LYS A 317 7.39 -3.19 -16.07
N ALA A 318 6.71 -3.50 -14.97
CA ALA A 318 5.36 -2.99 -14.73
C ALA A 318 5.34 -1.45 -14.66
N ALA A 319 6.31 -0.84 -13.98
CA ALA A 319 6.44 0.61 -13.88
C ALA A 319 6.70 1.27 -15.25
N TYR A 320 7.63 0.71 -16.03
CA TYR A 320 7.89 1.16 -17.39
C TYR A 320 6.65 1.07 -18.29
N MET A 321 5.88 -0.01 -18.19
CA MET A 321 4.64 -0.16 -18.96
C MET A 321 3.57 0.85 -18.53
N MET A 322 3.48 1.18 -17.24
CA MET A 322 2.60 2.24 -16.75
C MET A 322 2.98 3.60 -17.34
N ASP A 323 4.27 3.92 -17.39
CA ASP A 323 4.78 5.18 -17.93
C ASP A 323 4.58 5.30 -19.46
N THR A 324 4.75 4.20 -20.20
CA THR A 324 4.79 4.25 -21.67
C THR A 324 3.47 3.93 -22.37
N VAL A 325 2.64 3.05 -21.81
CA VAL A 325 1.37 2.63 -22.42
C VAL A 325 0.15 2.82 -21.49
N GLY A 326 0.38 3.33 -20.29
CA GLY A 326 -0.66 3.60 -19.30
C GLY A 326 -1.20 2.36 -18.60
N ASN A 327 -1.82 2.61 -17.43
CA ASN A 327 -2.33 1.56 -16.53
C ASN A 327 -3.34 0.60 -17.20
N LYS A 328 -4.10 1.07 -18.19
CA LYS A 328 -5.12 0.26 -18.87
C LYS A 328 -4.51 -0.87 -19.71
N VAL A 329 -3.37 -0.61 -20.35
CA VAL A 329 -2.65 -1.61 -21.15
C VAL A 329 -1.75 -2.45 -20.24
N ALA A 330 -1.12 -1.84 -19.24
CA ALA A 330 -0.25 -2.50 -18.26
C ALA A 330 -1.00 -3.38 -17.22
N LYS A 331 -2.32 -3.60 -17.35
CA LYS A 331 -3.14 -4.31 -16.34
C LYS A 331 -2.60 -5.70 -16.01
N SER A 332 -2.08 -6.43 -17.01
CA SER A 332 -1.54 -7.77 -16.78
C SER A 332 -0.25 -7.71 -15.97
N GLU A 333 0.70 -6.85 -16.33
CA GLU A 333 1.96 -6.66 -15.62
C GLU A 333 1.75 -6.22 -14.16
N ILE A 334 0.81 -5.30 -13.91
CA ILE A 334 0.45 -4.85 -12.55
C ILE A 334 -0.12 -6.02 -11.73
N ALA A 335 -1.00 -6.83 -12.32
CA ALA A 335 -1.55 -8.01 -11.65
C ALA A 335 -0.48 -9.07 -11.37
N GLN A 336 0.42 -9.32 -12.32
CA GLN A 336 1.53 -10.27 -12.16
C GLN A 336 2.41 -9.88 -10.98
N ILE A 337 2.86 -8.63 -10.91
CA ILE A 337 3.75 -8.21 -9.83
C ILE A 337 3.04 -8.20 -8.48
N LYS A 338 1.74 -7.87 -8.44
CA LYS A 338 0.93 -7.92 -7.22
C LYS A 338 0.84 -9.31 -6.60
N VAL A 339 0.95 -10.36 -7.42
CA VAL A 339 1.07 -11.75 -6.94
C VAL A 339 2.51 -12.08 -6.57
N VAL A 340 3.47 -11.73 -7.43
CA VAL A 340 4.87 -12.17 -7.30
C VAL A 340 5.57 -11.53 -6.10
N ALA A 341 5.51 -10.21 -5.95
CA ALA A 341 6.34 -9.49 -4.98
C ALA A 341 6.05 -9.87 -3.52
N PRO A 342 4.78 -9.88 -3.03
CA PRO A 342 4.51 -10.29 -1.66
C PRO A 342 4.87 -11.76 -1.38
N ASN A 343 4.65 -12.65 -2.36
CA ASN A 343 4.98 -14.07 -2.21
C ASN A 343 6.49 -14.33 -2.20
N VAL A 344 7.28 -13.59 -2.99
CA VAL A 344 8.75 -13.63 -2.93
C VAL A 344 9.23 -13.12 -1.58
N ALA A 345 8.75 -11.95 -1.15
CA ALA A 345 9.14 -11.37 0.13
C ALA A 345 8.86 -12.33 1.30
N LEU A 346 7.67 -12.96 1.35
CA LEU A 346 7.34 -13.97 2.37
C LEU A 346 8.32 -15.14 2.40
N ARG A 347 8.69 -15.71 1.24
CA ARG A 347 9.63 -16.84 1.19
C ARG A 347 11.02 -16.45 1.69
N VAL A 348 11.49 -15.24 1.34
CA VAL A 348 12.79 -14.74 1.82
C VAL A 348 12.75 -14.46 3.32
N ILE A 349 11.69 -13.80 3.80
CA ILE A 349 11.53 -13.49 5.22
C ILE A 349 11.43 -14.78 6.05
N ASP A 350 10.68 -15.78 5.60
CA ASP A 350 10.54 -17.06 6.30
C ASP A 350 11.89 -17.82 6.40
N ARG A 351 12.68 -17.85 5.32
CA ARG A 351 14.06 -18.36 5.36
C ARG A 351 14.93 -17.58 6.34
N ALA A 352 14.79 -16.26 6.38
CA ALA A 352 15.52 -15.41 7.33
C ALA A 352 15.12 -15.69 8.79
N ILE A 353 13.83 -15.86 9.08
CA ILE A 353 13.30 -16.27 10.39
C ILE A 353 13.94 -17.59 10.80
N GLN A 354 13.93 -18.59 9.92
CA GLN A 354 14.49 -19.91 10.21
C GLN A 354 15.98 -19.86 10.56
N ILE A 355 16.77 -19.05 9.83
CA ILE A 355 18.20 -18.85 10.11
C ILE A 355 18.44 -18.13 11.46
N HIS A 356 17.49 -17.32 11.93
CA HIS A 356 17.58 -16.67 13.24
C HIS A 356 17.21 -17.59 14.42
N GLY A 357 16.57 -18.74 14.14
CA GLY A 357 16.05 -19.65 15.16
C GLY A 357 14.93 -18.98 15.97
N GLY A 358 14.85 -19.25 17.28
CA GLY A 358 13.82 -18.66 18.14
C GLY A 358 13.79 -17.12 18.14
N ALA A 359 14.93 -16.46 17.88
CA ALA A 359 14.96 -15.00 17.77
C ALA A 359 14.20 -14.46 16.53
N GLY A 360 14.07 -15.27 15.47
CA GLY A 360 13.38 -14.86 14.24
C GLY A 360 11.88 -14.64 14.41
N VAL A 361 11.27 -15.27 15.43
CA VAL A 361 9.85 -15.11 15.78
C VAL A 361 9.64 -14.18 16.97
N SER A 362 10.70 -13.53 17.45
CA SER A 362 10.65 -12.53 18.53
C SER A 362 10.64 -11.10 17.97
N ASN A 363 10.54 -10.12 18.85
CA ASN A 363 10.65 -8.70 18.48
C ASN A 363 12.09 -8.16 18.56
N ASP A 364 13.10 -9.00 18.86
CA ASP A 364 14.52 -8.58 18.81
C ASP A 364 14.99 -8.28 17.37
N PHE A 365 14.24 -8.77 16.38
CA PHE A 365 14.46 -8.56 14.96
C PHE A 365 13.13 -8.20 14.30
N PRO A 366 13.14 -7.40 13.23
CA PRO A 366 11.89 -6.99 12.57
C PRO A 366 11.20 -8.14 11.80
N LEU A 367 11.83 -9.31 11.68
CA LEU A 367 11.44 -10.38 10.77
C LEU A 367 10.00 -10.89 10.97
N ALA A 368 9.57 -11.09 12.22
CA ALA A 368 8.22 -11.57 12.52
C ALA A 368 7.15 -10.56 12.05
N TYR A 369 7.39 -9.27 12.31
CA TYR A 369 6.49 -8.21 11.90
C TYR A 369 6.50 -7.99 10.38
N MET A 370 7.69 -8.05 9.75
CA MET A 370 7.84 -8.05 8.28
C MET A 370 7.02 -9.18 7.63
N TYR A 371 7.03 -10.38 8.20
CA TYR A 371 6.24 -11.51 7.72
C TYR A 371 4.74 -11.22 7.81
N ALA A 372 4.26 -10.73 8.96
CA ALA A 372 2.86 -10.39 9.17
C ALA A 372 2.37 -9.38 8.12
N MET A 373 3.15 -8.31 7.88
CA MET A 373 2.81 -7.27 6.91
C MET A 373 2.80 -7.78 5.47
N GLN A 374 3.79 -8.59 5.06
CA GLN A 374 3.77 -9.17 3.71
C GLN A 374 2.66 -10.20 3.53
N ARG A 375 2.26 -10.89 4.60
CA ARG A 375 1.13 -11.82 4.54
C ARG A 375 -0.18 -11.09 4.28
N THR A 376 -0.36 -9.89 4.85
CA THR A 376 -1.52 -9.03 4.58
C THR A 376 -1.56 -8.57 3.13
N LEU A 377 -0.41 -8.29 2.50
CA LEU A 377 -0.36 -7.86 1.08
C LEU A 377 -0.78 -8.94 0.07
N ARG A 378 -0.94 -10.19 0.47
CA ARG A 378 -1.61 -11.23 -0.37
C ARG A 378 -3.14 -11.12 -0.37
N LEU A 379 -3.70 -10.22 0.44
CA LEU A 379 -5.14 -9.95 0.58
C LEU A 379 -5.48 -8.50 0.25
N ALA A 380 -4.72 -7.54 0.79
CA ALA A 380 -4.88 -6.12 0.51
C ALA A 380 -4.74 -5.81 -0.99
N ASP A 381 -5.49 -4.82 -1.48
CA ASP A 381 -5.57 -4.43 -2.90
C ASP A 381 -5.95 -5.56 -3.88
N GLY A 382 -6.65 -6.58 -3.36
CA GLY A 382 -7.13 -7.74 -4.11
C GLY A 382 -6.32 -9.00 -3.76
N PRO A 383 -6.99 -10.12 -3.42
CA PRO A 383 -6.33 -11.40 -3.16
C PRO A 383 -5.56 -11.91 -4.37
N ASP A 384 -4.51 -12.70 -4.12
CA ASP A 384 -3.70 -13.31 -5.18
C ASP A 384 -4.57 -14.05 -6.22
N GLU A 385 -5.62 -14.74 -5.79
CA GLU A 385 -6.50 -15.55 -6.65
C GLU A 385 -7.27 -14.69 -7.66
N VAL A 386 -7.70 -13.49 -7.26
CA VAL A 386 -8.38 -12.54 -8.16
C VAL A 386 -7.41 -12.06 -9.24
N HIS A 387 -6.17 -11.76 -8.86
CA HIS A 387 -5.13 -11.36 -9.80
C HIS A 387 -4.73 -12.51 -10.73
N ARG A 388 -4.56 -13.73 -10.22
CA ARG A 388 -4.28 -14.94 -11.02
C ARG A 388 -5.37 -15.20 -12.04
N ALA A 389 -6.64 -15.07 -11.66
CA ALA A 389 -7.76 -15.21 -12.59
C ALA A 389 -7.71 -14.15 -13.71
N ALA A 390 -7.38 -12.90 -13.39
CA ALA A 390 -7.21 -11.84 -14.38
C ALA A 390 -6.04 -12.12 -15.33
N ILE A 391 -4.87 -12.52 -14.80
CA ILE A 391 -3.69 -12.90 -15.60
C ILE A 391 -4.01 -14.06 -16.55
N GLY A 392 -4.65 -15.12 -16.04
CA GLY A 392 -5.05 -16.28 -16.85
C GLY A 392 -6.01 -15.89 -17.97
N LYS A 393 -6.99 -15.01 -17.70
CA LYS A 393 -7.90 -14.46 -18.72
C LYS A 393 -7.14 -13.67 -19.79
N PHE A 394 -6.19 -12.82 -19.41
CA PHE A 394 -5.37 -12.09 -20.38
C PHE A 394 -4.50 -13.02 -21.24
N GLU A 395 -3.94 -14.07 -20.65
CA GLU A 395 -3.06 -14.99 -21.36
C GLU A 395 -3.85 -15.84 -22.37
N ILE A 396 -4.92 -16.50 -21.91
CA ILE A 396 -5.78 -17.34 -22.76
C ILE A 396 -6.45 -16.49 -23.85
N GLY A 397 -6.86 -15.26 -23.53
CA GLY A 397 -7.52 -14.34 -24.45
C GLY A 397 -6.73 -14.01 -25.72
N LYS A 398 -5.39 -14.17 -25.71
CA LYS A 398 -4.54 -14.03 -26.91
C LYS A 398 -4.78 -15.11 -27.96
N TYR A 399 -5.31 -16.27 -27.52
CA TYR A 399 -5.48 -17.47 -28.34
C TYR A 399 -6.95 -17.78 -28.63
N VAL A 400 -7.91 -17.11 -27.96
CA VAL A 400 -9.33 -17.31 -28.21
C VAL A 400 -9.69 -16.72 -29.58
N PRO A 401 -10.22 -17.53 -30.53
CA PRO A 401 -10.67 -17.01 -31.81
C PRO A 401 -11.73 -15.92 -31.63
N LYS A 402 -11.67 -14.86 -32.42
CA LYS A 402 -12.65 -13.74 -32.37
C LYS A 402 -14.10 -14.22 -32.50
N GLU A 403 -14.32 -15.35 -33.15
CA GLU A 403 -15.63 -15.99 -33.34
C GLU A 403 -16.23 -16.52 -32.02
N MET A 404 -15.42 -17.06 -31.11
CA MET A 404 -15.89 -17.53 -29.80
C MET A 404 -16.16 -16.40 -28.81
N LEU A 405 -15.61 -15.20 -29.04
CA LEU A 405 -15.88 -14.01 -28.20
C LEU A 405 -17.23 -13.35 -28.51
N ARG A 406 -17.85 -13.65 -29.66
CA ARG A 406 -19.13 -13.08 -30.09
C ARG A 406 -20.36 -13.87 -29.62
N SER A 407 -20.19 -15.13 -29.21
CA SER A 407 -21.29 -16.03 -28.83
C SER A 407 -21.69 -15.94 -27.36
N SER A 408 -21.13 -15.00 -26.59
CA SER A 408 -21.36 -14.84 -25.14
C SER A 408 -21.76 -13.42 -24.72
N GLN A 409 -22.30 -12.62 -25.65
CA GLN A 409 -23.02 -11.37 -25.32
C GLN A 409 -24.52 -11.60 -25.21
#